data_AF-A0A3S2VAH7-F1
#
_entry.id   AF-A0A3S2VAH7-F1
#
_cell.length_a   1.000
_cell.length_b   1.000
_cell.length_c   1.000
_cell.angle_alpha   90.00
_cell.angle_beta   90.00
_cell.angle_gamma   90.00
#
_symmetry.space_group_name_H-M   'P 1'
#
loop_
_entity.id
_entity.type
_entity.pdbx_description
1 polymer ?
#
loop_
_entity_poly.entity_id
_entity_poly.type
_entity_poly.pdbx_seq_one_letter_code
_entity_poly.pdbx_strand_id
1 'polypeptide(L)'
;MATDITKCKCWKRPFEPPNGCFDYCAGKILRYASSADMQQYLYIEEQLAERIYQITSDESLVRLSDFRPHFSDGEFAEITNKIQHLDYLAERWLRQTFQSETEAETSVYV
;
A
#
# COMPACT_ATOMS: atom_id res chain seq x y z
N MET A 1 -5.81 14.83 15.70
CA MET A 1 -6.73 13.68 15.83
C MET A 1 -6.02 12.47 15.27
N ALA A 2 -6.12 11.30 15.91
CA ALA A 2 -5.61 10.07 15.32
C ALA A 2 -6.57 9.61 14.20
N THR A 3 -6.03 9.20 13.06
CA THR A 3 -6.81 8.59 11.98
C THR A 3 -7.37 7.26 12.45
N ASP A 4 -8.68 7.09 12.34
CA ASP A 4 -9.32 5.78 12.53
C ASP A 4 -9.08 4.92 11.29
N ILE A 5 -8.01 4.12 11.33
CA ILE A 5 -7.54 3.31 10.19
C ILE A 5 -8.57 2.29 9.70
N THR A 6 -9.54 1.90 10.54
CA THR A 6 -10.65 0.99 10.14
C THR A 6 -11.55 1.61 9.08
N LYS A 7 -11.55 2.94 8.95
CA LYS A 7 -12.33 3.67 7.95
C LYS A 7 -11.55 3.94 6.66
N CYS A 8 -10.27 3.59 6.59
CA CYS A 8 -9.41 3.89 5.44
C CYS A 8 -9.71 2.98 4.24
N LYS A 9 -10.37 3.55 3.22
CA LYS A 9 -10.77 2.82 2.01
C LYS A 9 -9.64 2.74 1.00
N CYS A 10 -8.67 1.87 1.24
CA CYS A 10 -7.45 1.72 0.43
C CYS A 10 -7.67 1.27 -1.03
N TRP A 11 -8.91 0.99 -1.42
CA TRP A 11 -9.35 0.69 -2.79
C TRP A 11 -9.93 1.90 -3.54
N LYS A 12 -9.80 3.13 -3.02
CA LYS A 12 -10.31 4.39 -3.63
C LYS A 12 -9.22 5.40 -4.02
N ARG A 13 -9.41 6.10 -5.15
CA ARG A 13 -8.70 7.33 -5.58
C ARG A 13 -8.75 8.43 -4.50
N PRO A 14 -7.62 9.10 -4.25
CA PRO A 14 -6.39 8.51 -3.77
C PRO A 14 -6.42 8.61 -2.23
N PHE A 15 -6.94 7.57 -1.58
CA PHE A 15 -6.86 7.36 -0.12
C PHE A 15 -7.54 8.45 0.74
N GLU A 16 -8.62 9.06 0.23
CA GLU A 16 -9.49 10.06 0.89
C GLU A 16 -8.75 11.14 1.72
N PRO A 17 -8.12 12.13 1.07
CA PRO A 17 -7.70 13.37 1.73
C PRO A 17 -8.94 14.07 2.32
N PRO A 18 -8.88 14.63 3.54
CA PRO A 18 -7.69 14.92 4.34
C PRO A 18 -7.36 13.88 5.43
N ASN A 19 -7.98 12.69 5.41
CA ASN A 19 -8.12 11.85 6.61
C ASN A 19 -6.90 10.98 6.96
N GLY A 20 -5.67 11.39 6.65
CA GLY A 20 -4.44 10.70 7.08
C GLY A 20 -4.30 9.22 6.66
N CYS A 21 -5.19 8.71 5.80
CA CYS A 21 -5.23 7.31 5.38
C CYS A 21 -4.16 6.94 4.35
N PHE A 22 -3.54 7.93 3.69
CA PHE A 22 -2.47 7.71 2.72
C PHE A 22 -1.33 6.86 3.32
N ASP A 23 -0.84 7.22 4.50
CA ASP A 23 0.28 6.54 5.16
C ASP A 23 -0.03 5.06 5.47
N TYR A 24 -1.22 4.78 6.02
CA TYR A 24 -1.70 3.42 6.25
C TYR A 24 -1.91 2.64 4.95
N CYS A 25 -2.60 3.23 3.97
CA CYS A 25 -2.92 2.55 2.72
C CYS A 25 -1.68 2.30 1.86
N ALA A 26 -0.73 3.22 1.82
CA ALA A 26 0.54 3.03 1.12
C ALA A 26 1.38 1.91 1.77
N GLY A 27 1.46 1.87 3.11
CA GLY A 27 2.07 0.74 3.81
C GLY A 27 1.38 -0.60 3.51
N LYS A 28 0.02 -0.60 3.48
CA LYS A 28 -0.77 -1.77 3.12
C LYS A 28 -0.56 -2.23 1.66
N ILE A 29 -0.43 -1.30 0.72
CA ILE A 29 -0.12 -1.60 -0.69
C ILE A 29 1.21 -2.34 -0.80
N LEU A 30 2.27 -1.81 -0.20
CA LEU A 30 3.58 -2.43 -0.23
C LEU A 30 3.57 -3.83 0.41
N ARG A 31 2.84 -4.00 1.52
CA ARG A 31 2.73 -5.28 2.23
C ARG A 31 1.99 -6.38 1.47
N TYR A 32 1.03 -6.03 0.61
CA TYR A 32 0.22 -7.01 -0.13
C TYR A 32 0.70 -7.21 -1.59
N ALA A 33 1.57 -6.33 -2.10
CA ALA A 33 2.19 -6.49 -3.40
C ALA A 33 3.31 -7.54 -3.34
N SER A 34 3.32 -8.50 -4.28
CA SER A 34 4.56 -9.22 -4.58
C SER A 34 5.57 -8.29 -5.28
N SER A 35 6.85 -8.65 -5.31
CA SER A 35 7.84 -7.89 -6.09
C SER A 35 7.46 -7.76 -7.57
N ALA A 36 6.79 -8.77 -8.13
CA ALA A 36 6.24 -8.74 -9.48
C ALA A 36 5.07 -7.74 -9.63
N ASP A 37 4.16 -7.68 -8.65
CA ASP A 37 3.07 -6.68 -8.66
C ASP A 37 3.63 -5.26 -8.54
N MET A 38 4.65 -5.03 -7.71
CA MET A 38 5.31 -3.72 -7.57
C MET A 38 5.95 -3.26 -8.89
N GLN A 39 6.58 -4.18 -9.63
CA GLN A 39 7.13 -3.88 -10.95
C GLN A 39 6.02 -3.62 -11.99
N GLN A 40 5.01 -4.49 -12.05
CA GLN A 40 3.96 -4.45 -13.07
C GLN A 40 2.97 -3.28 -12.90
N TYR A 41 2.61 -2.94 -11.67
CA TYR A 41 1.55 -1.98 -11.36
C TYR A 41 2.08 -0.69 -10.72
N LEU A 42 3.09 -0.78 -9.84
CA LEU A 42 3.65 0.42 -9.19
C LEU A 42 4.83 1.01 -9.98
N TYR A 43 5.30 0.32 -11.04
CA TYR A 43 6.48 0.70 -11.83
C TYR A 43 7.73 0.95 -10.96
N ILE A 44 7.88 0.17 -9.89
CA ILE A 44 9.07 0.18 -9.02
C ILE A 44 10.13 -0.73 -9.66
N GLU A 45 11.39 -0.29 -9.69
CA GLU A 45 12.48 -1.10 -10.25
C GLU A 45 12.68 -2.42 -9.48
N GLU A 46 13.05 -3.49 -10.19
CA GLU A 46 13.18 -4.86 -9.67
C GLU A 46 13.96 -4.93 -8.35
N GLN A 47 15.13 -4.30 -8.28
CA GLN A 47 15.98 -4.30 -7.07
C GLN A 47 15.32 -3.63 -5.86
N LEU A 48 14.50 -2.60 -6.10
CA LEU A 48 13.78 -1.89 -5.04
C LEU A 48 12.53 -2.66 -4.63
N ALA A 49 11.82 -3.25 -5.59
CA ALA A 49 10.66 -4.11 -5.37
C ALA A 49 10.99 -5.37 -4.55
N GLU A 50 12.10 -6.06 -4.88
CA GLU A 50 12.60 -7.20 -4.11
C GLU A 50 12.96 -6.83 -2.67
N ARG A 51 13.63 -5.68 -2.47
CA ARG A 51 13.97 -5.19 -1.12
C ARG A 51 12.74 -4.84 -0.30
N ILE A 52 11.75 -4.16 -0.88
CA ILE A 52 10.48 -3.90 -0.18
C ILE A 52 9.81 -5.23 0.18
N TYR A 53 9.71 -6.17 -0.76
CA TYR A 53 9.07 -7.47 -0.54
C TYR A 53 9.73 -8.28 0.59
N GLN A 54 11.07 -8.28 0.66
CA GLN A 54 11.83 -8.89 1.76
C GLN A 54 11.47 -8.25 3.11
N ILE A 55 11.54 -6.91 3.21
CA ILE A 55 11.16 -6.18 4.43
C ILE A 55 9.72 -6.50 4.85
N THR A 56 8.76 -6.54 3.93
CA THR A 56 7.36 -6.85 4.23
C THR A 56 7.09 -8.31 4.60
N SER A 57 8.01 -9.22 4.25
CA SER A 57 7.92 -10.64 4.58
C SER A 57 8.44 -10.92 5.99
N ASP A 58 9.52 -10.23 6.38
CA ASP A 58 10.18 -10.42 7.67
C ASP A 58 9.59 -9.52 8.78
N GLU A 59 9.07 -8.34 8.45
CA GLU A 59 8.61 -7.35 9.42
C GLU A 59 7.10 -7.04 9.30
N SER A 60 6.44 -6.90 10.45
CA SER A 60 5.00 -6.60 10.54
C SER A 60 4.67 -5.12 10.32
N LEU A 61 5.27 -4.49 9.31
CA LEU A 61 5.07 -3.07 8.99
C LEU A 61 3.61 -2.81 8.57
N VAL A 62 3.11 -1.61 8.91
CA VAL A 62 1.69 -1.25 8.75
C VAL A 62 1.51 0.06 7.99
N ARG A 63 2.45 1.00 8.12
CA ARG A 63 2.39 2.34 7.54
C ARG A 63 3.59 2.58 6.63
N LEU A 64 3.43 3.46 5.64
CA LEU A 64 4.53 3.88 4.78
C LEU A 64 5.66 4.52 5.60
N SER A 65 5.35 5.27 6.65
CA SER A 65 6.34 5.82 7.59
C SER A 65 7.28 4.78 8.18
N ASP A 66 6.80 3.54 8.37
CA ASP A 66 7.57 2.48 9.03
C ASP A 66 8.70 1.96 8.14
N PHE A 67 8.57 2.11 6.82
CA PHE A 67 9.62 1.76 5.84
C PHE A 67 10.76 2.79 5.78
N ARG A 68 10.55 4.01 6.31
CA ARG A 68 11.51 5.12 6.20
C ARG A 68 12.94 4.79 6.67
N PRO A 69 13.19 4.08 7.80
CA PRO A 69 14.55 3.74 8.21
C PRO A 69 15.25 2.68 7.33
N HIS A 70 14.55 2.00 6.42
CA HIS A 70 15.11 0.91 5.58
C HIS A 70 15.54 1.38 4.18
N PHE A 71 15.27 2.64 3.84
CA PHE A 71 15.52 3.24 2.53
C PHE A 71 16.21 4.59 2.66
N SER A 72 17.00 4.94 1.66
CA SER A 72 17.51 6.31 1.51
C SER A 72 16.38 7.30 1.24
N ASP A 73 16.67 8.58 1.49
CA ASP A 73 15.71 9.67 1.26
C ASP A 73 15.15 9.68 -0.17
N GLY A 74 15.97 9.34 -1.17
CA GLY A 74 15.61 9.27 -2.59
C GLY A 74 14.72 8.07 -2.92
N GLU A 75 15.10 6.86 -2.51
CA GLU A 75 14.30 5.64 -2.71
C GLU A 75 12.92 5.77 -2.06
N PHE A 76 12.87 6.28 -0.83
CA PHE A 76 11.60 6.48 -0.12
C PHE A 76 10.71 7.54 -0.80
N ALA A 77 11.30 8.62 -1.31
CA ALA A 77 10.59 9.64 -2.08
C ALA A 77 10.06 9.06 -3.41
N GLU A 78 10.82 8.19 -4.07
CA GLU A 78 10.35 7.48 -5.26
C GLU A 78 9.15 6.58 -4.95
N ILE A 79 9.26 5.69 -3.97
CA ILE A 79 8.17 4.79 -3.55
C ILE A 79 6.90 5.60 -3.23
N THR A 80 7.04 6.67 -2.44
CA THR A 80 5.94 7.57 -2.09
C THR A 80 5.29 8.18 -3.33
N ASN A 81 6.11 8.64 -4.30
CA ASN A 81 5.65 9.25 -5.53
C ASN A 81 4.88 8.26 -6.43
N LYS A 82 5.37 7.02 -6.58
CA LYS A 82 4.68 5.95 -7.34
C LYS A 82 3.31 5.63 -6.74
N ILE A 83 3.21 5.52 -5.41
CA ILE A 83 1.94 5.23 -4.71
C ILE A 83 1.00 6.45 -4.68
N GLN A 84 1.52 7.68 -4.74
CA GLN A 84 0.70 8.88 -4.84
C GLN A 84 0.10 9.05 -6.25
N HIS A 85 0.81 8.61 -7.29
CA HIS A 85 0.44 8.79 -8.70
C HIS A 85 0.11 7.46 -9.41
N LEU A 86 -0.67 6.61 -8.74
CA LEU A 86 -1.15 5.36 -9.32
C LEU A 86 -1.93 5.61 -10.61
N ASP A 87 -1.65 4.79 -11.62
CA ASP A 87 -2.36 4.80 -12.90
C ASP A 87 -3.71 4.08 -12.78
N TYR A 88 -4.41 3.89 -13.90
CA TYR A 88 -5.69 3.18 -13.89
C TYR A 88 -5.53 1.66 -13.68
N LEU A 89 -4.44 1.05 -14.17
CA LEU A 89 -4.20 -0.39 -14.04
C LEU A 89 -3.88 -0.77 -12.60
N ALA A 90 -2.99 -0.01 -11.95
CA ALA A 90 -2.61 -0.22 -10.56
C ALA A 90 -3.82 -0.12 -9.62
N GLU A 91 -4.70 0.87 -9.81
CA GLU A 91 -5.90 0.99 -8.99
C GLU A 91 -6.95 -0.09 -9.26
N ARG A 92 -7.04 -0.58 -10.51
CA ARG A 92 -7.89 -1.72 -10.81
C ARG A 92 -7.40 -2.97 -10.09
N TRP A 93 -6.08 -3.19 -10.08
CA TRP A 93 -5.43 -4.23 -9.29
C TRP A 93 -5.70 -4.04 -7.79
N LEU A 94 -5.45 -2.84 -7.21
CA LEU A 94 -5.74 -2.56 -5.80
C LEU A 94 -7.20 -2.79 -5.41
N ARG A 95 -8.15 -2.44 -6.28
CA ARG A 95 -9.56 -2.75 -6.04
C ARG A 95 -9.77 -4.27 -5.99
N GLN A 96 -9.23 -5.02 -6.95
CA GLN A 96 -9.36 -6.48 -6.96
C GLN A 96 -8.68 -7.14 -5.73
N THR A 97 -7.52 -6.64 -5.31
CA THR A 97 -6.75 -7.15 -4.18
C THR A 97 -7.39 -6.84 -2.82
N PHE A 98 -8.03 -5.68 -2.64
CA PHE A 98 -8.60 -5.24 -1.36
C PHE A 98 -10.14 -5.31 -1.24
N GLN A 99 -10.89 -5.48 -2.34
CA GLN A 99 -12.36 -5.55 -2.31
C GLN A 99 -12.88 -6.80 -1.56
N SER A 100 -12.07 -7.85 -1.46
CA SER A 100 -12.36 -9.09 -0.72
C SER A 100 -12.44 -8.92 0.79
N GLU A 101 -11.81 -7.89 1.38
CA GLU A 101 -11.83 -7.68 2.84
C GLU A 101 -13.22 -7.28 3.35
N THR A 102 -14.01 -6.55 2.54
CA THR A 102 -15.38 -6.16 2.92
C THR A 102 -16.40 -7.31 2.95
N GLU A 103 -16.15 -8.43 2.26
CA GLU A 103 -17.03 -9.60 2.30
C GLU A 103 -16.71 -10.53 3.49
N ALA A 104 -15.45 -10.57 3.92
CA ALA A 104 -15.02 -11.35 5.08
C ALA A 104 -15.58 -10.83 6.42
N GLU A 105 -15.62 -9.50 6.62
CA GLU A 105 -16.17 -8.91 7.86
C GLU A 105 -17.71 -9.06 7.97
N THR A 106 -18.41 -9.29 6.84
CA THR A 106 -19.87 -9.46 6.84
C THR A 106 -20.29 -10.92 7.08
N SER A 107 -19.39 -11.89 6.89
CA SER A 107 -19.67 -13.34 7.00
C SER A 107 -19.50 -13.93 8.42
N VAL A 108 -19.50 -13.08 9.46
CA VAL A 108 -19.49 -13.50 10.88
C VAL A 108 -20.82 -13.17 11.58
N TYR A 109 -21.79 -12.59 10.86
CA TYR A 109 -23.11 -12.20 11.37
C TYR A 109 -24.28 -12.76 10.52
N VAL A 110 -24.23 -14.06 10.19
CA VAL A 110 -25.38 -14.85 9.69
C VAL A 110 -25.45 -16.18 10.44
#